data_AF-A0A7Y2FXC9-F1
#
_entry.id   AF-A0A7Y2FXC9-F1
#
_cell.length_a   1.000
_cell.length_b   1.000
_cell.length_c   1.000
_cell.angle_alpha   90.00
_cell.angle_beta   90.00
_cell.angle_gamma   90.00
#
_symmetry.space_group_name_H-M   'P 1'
#
loop_
_entity.id
_entity.type
_entity.pdbx_description
1 polymer ?
#
loop_
_entity_poly.entity_id
_entity_poly.type
_entity_poly.pdbx_seq_one_letter_code
_entity_poly.pdbx_strand_id
1 'polypeptide(L)'
;SGNGASMPNAMHADWFYFTPNQDGTISLASCGEGEDTRVWIHTGTCGNLSYQAFSDDDCDMGSGSNYASEIIDFAVAAGTKYYIEWDDRWSQDDFNMDFSYLPSSQLPQCTGDTLMVTGTIIDSTLHAETMLSAEATMLGGSNSFKAGNTIELLPGFEVQVGTELNIEIDVCQGNN
;
A
#
# COMPACT_ATOMS: atom_id res chain seq x y z
N SER A 1 -22.50 -15.72 11.43
CA SER A 1 -22.87 -16.34 10.15
C SER A 1 -24.19 -15.77 9.61
N GLY A 2 -24.21 -15.33 8.34
CA GLY A 2 -25.41 -14.86 7.63
C GLY A 2 -25.80 -15.78 6.47
N ASN A 3 -27.02 -15.65 5.91
CA ASN A 3 -27.41 -16.37 4.70
C ASN A 3 -26.65 -15.84 3.48
N GLY A 4 -25.95 -16.71 2.74
CA GLY A 4 -25.39 -16.38 1.42
C GLY A 4 -23.89 -16.59 1.28
N ALA A 5 -23.42 -17.83 1.49
CA ALA A 5 -22.12 -18.24 0.95
C ALA A 5 -22.14 -18.23 -0.60
N SER A 6 -20.99 -17.96 -1.22
CA SER A 6 -20.78 -17.99 -2.67
C SER A 6 -20.67 -19.43 -3.21
N MET A 7 -20.25 -20.36 -2.35
CA MET A 7 -20.09 -21.77 -2.71
C MET A 7 -21.34 -22.59 -2.36
N PRO A 8 -21.84 -23.44 -3.27
CA PRO A 8 -23.08 -24.20 -3.06
C PRO A 8 -22.95 -25.35 -2.05
N ASN A 9 -21.77 -25.53 -1.44
CA ASN A 9 -21.47 -26.52 -0.42
C ASN A 9 -21.38 -25.92 1.00
N ALA A 10 -21.46 -24.60 1.14
CA ALA A 10 -21.71 -23.90 2.39
C ALA A 10 -23.13 -23.29 2.36
N MET A 11 -23.75 -23.07 3.52
CA MET A 11 -25.08 -22.46 3.65
C MET A 11 -24.99 -21.03 4.15
N HIS A 12 -24.02 -20.76 5.00
CA HIS A 12 -23.82 -19.47 5.66
C HIS A 12 -22.38 -18.99 5.48
N ALA A 13 -22.21 -17.68 5.57
CA ALA A 13 -20.89 -17.06 5.58
C ALA A 13 -20.94 -15.74 6.38
N ASP A 14 -19.81 -15.34 6.93
CA ASP A 14 -19.58 -14.00 7.43
C ASP A 14 -18.72 -13.21 6.44
N TRP A 15 -19.26 -12.06 6.04
CA TRP A 15 -18.75 -11.26 4.94
C TRP A 15 -18.18 -9.94 5.44
N PHE A 16 -16.92 -9.71 5.11
CA PHE A 16 -16.21 -8.47 5.35
C PHE A 16 -15.87 -7.80 4.02
N TYR A 17 -15.54 -6.51 4.06
CA TYR A 17 -14.94 -5.86 2.90
C TYR A 17 -13.81 -4.94 3.34
N PHE A 18 -12.79 -4.87 2.50
CA PHE A 18 -11.68 -3.96 2.63
C PHE A 18 -11.55 -3.12 1.34
N THR A 19 -11.12 -1.88 1.48
CA THR A 19 -10.85 -0.98 0.36
C THR A 19 -9.62 -0.18 0.75
N PRO A 20 -8.43 -0.55 0.28
CA PRO A 20 -7.20 0.08 0.72
C PRO A 20 -7.13 1.51 0.18
N ASN A 21 -6.47 2.37 0.94
CA ASN A 21 -6.23 3.76 0.58
C ASN A 21 -4.98 3.97 -0.29
N GLN A 22 -4.12 2.95 -0.38
CA GLN A 22 -2.88 2.89 -1.16
C GLN A 22 -2.75 1.47 -1.73
N ASP A 23 -1.84 1.24 -2.68
CA ASP A 23 -1.48 -0.13 -3.06
C ASP A 23 -0.75 -0.79 -1.88
N GLY A 24 -0.84 -2.11 -1.73
CA GLY A 24 -0.21 -2.83 -0.62
C GLY A 24 -0.46 -4.33 -0.63
N THR A 25 -0.23 -4.98 0.50
CA THR A 25 -0.63 -6.37 0.75
C THR A 25 -1.57 -6.47 1.94
N ILE A 26 -2.43 -7.49 1.92
CA ILE A 26 -3.17 -7.94 3.10
C ILE A 26 -2.79 -9.38 3.45
N SER A 27 -2.78 -9.69 4.74
CA SER A 27 -2.72 -11.08 5.21
C SER A 27 -3.91 -11.39 6.11
N LEU A 28 -4.48 -12.59 5.93
CA LEU A 28 -5.66 -13.13 6.59
C LEU A 28 -5.29 -14.47 7.23
N ALA A 29 -5.69 -14.72 8.47
CA ALA A 29 -5.43 -16.02 9.12
C ALA A 29 -6.49 -16.36 10.18
N SER A 30 -6.72 -17.66 10.40
CA SER A 30 -7.50 -18.24 11.50
C SER A 30 -6.68 -19.29 12.30
N CYS A 31 -5.35 -19.25 12.15
CA CYS A 31 -4.43 -20.25 12.69
C CYS A 31 -4.42 -20.24 14.23
N GLY A 32 -4.52 -21.43 14.84
CA GLY A 32 -4.53 -21.60 16.29
C GLY A 32 -5.90 -21.47 16.97
N GLU A 33 -6.97 -21.16 16.23
CA GLU A 33 -8.27 -20.77 16.78
C GLU A 33 -9.23 -21.94 17.07
N GLY A 34 -8.80 -23.18 16.84
CA GLY A 34 -9.55 -24.39 17.19
C GLY A 34 -10.52 -24.89 16.13
N GLU A 35 -10.70 -24.17 15.03
CA GLU A 35 -11.74 -24.45 14.02
C GLU A 35 -11.18 -24.81 12.64
N ASP A 36 -11.94 -25.66 11.94
CA ASP A 36 -11.78 -25.97 10.52
C ASP A 36 -12.46 -24.85 9.71
N THR A 37 -11.67 -24.08 8.96
CA THR A 37 -12.08 -22.76 8.44
C THR A 37 -11.59 -22.53 7.03
N ARG A 38 -12.40 -21.77 6.26
CA ARG A 38 -12.21 -21.59 4.83
C ARG A 38 -12.48 -20.16 4.39
N VAL A 39 -11.55 -19.56 3.64
CA VAL A 39 -11.62 -18.14 3.25
C VAL A 39 -11.54 -17.92 1.74
N TRP A 40 -12.33 -16.98 1.24
CA TRP A 40 -12.30 -16.51 -0.15
C TRP A 40 -12.08 -15.00 -0.21
N ILE A 41 -11.33 -14.56 -1.22
CA ILE A 41 -11.22 -13.14 -1.60
C ILE A 41 -11.87 -12.93 -2.96
N HIS A 42 -12.77 -11.97 -3.04
CA HIS A 42 -13.46 -11.56 -4.28
C HIS A 42 -13.32 -10.05 -4.53
N THR A 43 -13.52 -9.61 -5.77
CA THR A 43 -13.75 -8.20 -6.13
C THR A 43 -15.06 -8.05 -6.89
N GLY A 44 -15.37 -6.84 -7.36
CA GLY A 44 -16.55 -6.57 -8.20
C GLY A 44 -17.73 -6.03 -7.40
N THR A 45 -18.89 -6.68 -7.50
CA THR A 45 -20.13 -6.22 -6.83
C THR A 45 -20.89 -7.40 -6.22
N CYS A 46 -21.74 -7.15 -5.23
CA CYS A 46 -22.54 -8.19 -4.57
C CYS A 46 -23.41 -9.05 -5.52
N GLY A 47 -23.74 -8.55 -6.73
CA GLY A 47 -24.49 -9.30 -7.75
C GLY A 47 -23.64 -9.94 -8.85
N ASN A 48 -22.33 -9.69 -8.86
CA ASN A 48 -21.36 -10.25 -9.80
C ASN A 48 -19.97 -10.16 -9.17
N LEU A 49 -19.63 -11.16 -8.35
CA LEU A 49 -18.34 -11.29 -7.69
C LEU A 49 -17.30 -11.88 -8.65
N SER A 50 -16.06 -11.40 -8.56
CA SER A 50 -14.92 -11.92 -9.30
C SER A 50 -13.90 -12.52 -8.32
N TYR A 51 -13.76 -13.84 -8.36
CA TYR A 51 -12.77 -14.58 -7.57
C TYR A 51 -11.36 -13.98 -7.70
N GLN A 52 -10.61 -13.92 -6.59
CA GLN A 52 -9.21 -13.50 -6.54
C GLN A 52 -8.31 -14.57 -5.90
N ALA A 53 -8.66 -15.04 -4.70
CA ALA A 53 -7.85 -15.97 -3.90
C ALA A 53 -8.73 -16.81 -2.96
N PHE A 54 -8.12 -17.86 -2.41
CA PHE A 54 -8.75 -18.87 -1.56
C PHE A 54 -7.70 -19.55 -0.67
N SER A 55 -8.12 -20.01 0.51
CA SER A 55 -7.37 -20.91 1.39
C SER A 55 -8.34 -21.85 2.13
N ASP A 56 -7.86 -23.06 2.42
CA ASP A 56 -8.52 -24.23 3.05
C ASP A 56 -7.36 -25.18 3.42
N ASP A 57 -7.25 -25.62 4.68
CA ASP A 57 -6.17 -26.52 5.18
C ASP A 57 -4.70 -25.99 5.13
N ASP A 58 -4.47 -24.68 5.08
CA ASP A 58 -3.10 -24.12 4.92
C ASP A 58 -2.30 -23.96 6.24
N CYS A 59 -2.94 -23.77 7.40
CA CYS A 59 -2.26 -23.60 8.69
C CYS A 59 -2.87 -24.40 9.86
N ASP A 60 -2.08 -24.61 10.92
CA ASP A 60 -2.49 -25.37 12.10
C ASP A 60 -3.66 -24.68 12.82
N MET A 61 -4.75 -25.41 13.03
CA MET A 61 -5.90 -24.96 13.84
C MET A 61 -5.59 -24.86 15.35
N GLY A 62 -4.36 -25.16 15.78
CA GLY A 62 -3.95 -25.22 17.19
C GLY A 62 -4.00 -26.64 17.79
N SER A 63 -4.22 -27.66 16.96
CA SER A 63 -4.29 -29.07 17.36
C SER A 63 -3.14 -29.93 16.81
N GLY A 64 -2.24 -29.34 16.02
CA GLY A 64 -1.27 -30.05 15.18
C GLY A 64 -1.85 -30.55 13.86
N SER A 65 -3.02 -30.05 13.46
CA SER A 65 -3.71 -30.39 12.21
C SER A 65 -3.92 -29.11 11.40
N ASN A 66 -3.47 -29.12 10.15
CA ASN A 66 -3.66 -27.99 9.25
C ASN A 66 -5.07 -28.03 8.66
N TYR A 67 -6.05 -27.50 9.40
CA TYR A 67 -7.44 -27.30 8.96
C TYR A 67 -7.86 -25.82 9.06
N ALA A 68 -6.98 -24.93 9.50
CA ALA A 68 -7.23 -23.49 9.48
C ALA A 68 -6.70 -22.88 8.16
N SER A 69 -7.24 -21.72 7.79
CA SER A 69 -6.87 -21.02 6.56
C SER A 69 -5.90 -19.86 6.81
N GLU A 70 -4.98 -19.66 5.86
CA GLU A 70 -4.18 -18.45 5.77
C GLU A 70 -4.00 -17.97 4.33
N ILE A 71 -4.09 -16.66 4.12
CA ILE A 71 -3.68 -16.00 2.87
C ILE A 71 -2.66 -14.94 3.27
N ILE A 72 -1.40 -15.13 2.87
CA ILE A 72 -0.29 -14.25 3.23
C ILE A 72 0.10 -13.35 2.05
N ASP A 73 0.31 -12.06 2.33
CA ASP A 73 0.80 -11.03 1.40
C ASP A 73 0.02 -10.92 0.07
N PHE A 74 -1.31 -11.09 0.11
CA PHE A 74 -2.16 -10.91 -1.06
C PHE A 74 -2.17 -9.45 -1.50
N ALA A 75 -1.74 -9.19 -2.75
CA ALA A 75 -1.61 -7.84 -3.29
C ALA A 75 -2.98 -7.16 -3.51
N VAL A 76 -3.11 -5.94 -3.02
CA VAL A 76 -4.32 -5.11 -3.11
C VAL A 76 -4.03 -3.74 -3.74
N ALA A 77 -4.95 -3.25 -4.56
CA ALA A 77 -4.84 -1.98 -5.26
C ALA A 77 -5.74 -0.88 -4.65
N ALA A 78 -5.22 0.34 -4.56
CA ALA A 78 -5.89 1.51 -3.99
C ALA A 78 -7.30 1.72 -4.57
N GLY A 79 -8.28 1.93 -3.70
CA GLY A 79 -9.68 2.16 -4.09
C GLY A 79 -10.42 0.92 -4.62
N THR A 80 -9.76 -0.22 -4.83
CA THR A 80 -10.43 -1.47 -5.21
C THR A 80 -11.09 -2.10 -3.99
N LYS A 81 -12.38 -2.44 -4.10
CA LYS A 81 -13.08 -3.14 -3.01
C LYS A 81 -12.86 -4.65 -3.12
N TYR A 82 -12.23 -5.19 -2.08
CA TYR A 82 -12.08 -6.62 -1.85
C TYR A 82 -13.15 -7.06 -0.85
N TYR A 83 -13.85 -8.14 -1.16
CA TYR A 83 -14.78 -8.82 -0.28
C TYR A 83 -14.07 -10.06 0.27
N ILE A 84 -14.13 -10.25 1.58
CA ILE A 84 -13.55 -11.39 2.28
C ILE A 84 -14.71 -12.20 2.82
N GLU A 85 -14.76 -13.47 2.47
CA GLU A 85 -15.82 -14.41 2.82
C GLU A 85 -15.23 -15.54 3.64
N TRP A 86 -15.72 -15.72 4.86
CA TRP A 86 -15.48 -16.91 5.67
C TRP A 86 -16.77 -17.74 5.67
N ASP A 87 -16.73 -18.96 5.13
CA ASP A 87 -17.93 -19.79 4.93
C ASP A 87 -18.01 -20.99 5.90
N ASP A 88 -19.24 -21.47 6.14
CA ASP A 88 -19.56 -22.47 7.16
C ASP A 88 -19.40 -23.92 6.70
N ARG A 89 -18.52 -24.18 5.71
CA ARG A 89 -18.45 -25.48 5.05
C ARG A 89 -18.12 -26.64 5.98
N TRP A 90 -17.25 -26.39 6.96
CA TRP A 90 -16.68 -27.41 7.83
C TRP A 90 -17.11 -27.22 9.29
N SER A 91 -17.18 -25.98 9.78
CA SER A 91 -17.68 -25.62 11.11
C SER A 91 -18.69 -24.46 11.06
N GLN A 92 -19.51 -24.37 12.11
CA GLN A 92 -20.40 -23.24 12.41
C GLN A 92 -20.04 -22.55 13.74
N ASP A 93 -18.99 -23.01 14.42
CA ASP A 93 -18.54 -22.45 15.70
C ASP A 93 -17.71 -21.17 15.48
N ASP A 94 -17.62 -20.33 16.52
CA ASP A 94 -16.95 -19.02 16.45
C ASP A 94 -15.42 -19.15 16.51
N PHE A 95 -14.70 -18.42 15.66
CA PHE A 95 -13.22 -18.31 15.65
C PHE A 95 -12.79 -16.83 15.53
N ASN A 96 -11.57 -16.47 15.95
CA ASN A 96 -11.03 -15.14 15.65
C ASN A 96 -10.33 -15.12 14.28
N MET A 97 -10.39 -13.99 13.60
CA MET A 97 -9.69 -13.76 12.34
C MET A 97 -8.61 -12.69 12.55
N ASP A 98 -7.36 -13.05 12.28
CA ASP A 98 -6.28 -12.08 12.12
C ASP A 98 -6.37 -11.41 10.74
N PHE A 99 -6.38 -10.07 10.75
CA PHE A 99 -6.29 -9.24 9.56
C PHE A 99 -5.13 -8.26 9.70
N SER A 100 -4.24 -8.24 8.72
CA SER A 100 -3.22 -7.20 8.58
C SER A 100 -3.27 -6.58 7.18
N TYR A 101 -2.98 -5.29 7.11
CA TYR A 101 -2.79 -4.54 5.88
C TYR A 101 -1.46 -3.80 5.98
N LEU A 102 -0.56 -4.09 5.04
CA LEU A 102 0.70 -3.40 4.87
C LEU A 102 0.58 -2.54 3.62
N PRO A 103 0.36 -1.21 3.75
CA PRO A 103 0.51 -0.32 2.62
C PRO A 103 1.90 -0.55 2.02
N SER A 104 1.97 -0.72 0.70
CA SER A 104 3.25 -0.73 0.02
C SER A 104 3.93 0.60 0.30
N SER A 105 5.24 0.56 0.58
CA SER A 105 6.05 1.78 0.62
C SER A 105 6.33 2.28 -0.80
N GLN A 106 5.28 2.43 -1.60
CA GLN A 106 5.26 3.44 -2.65
C GLN A 106 5.38 4.77 -1.91
N LEU A 107 6.59 5.32 -1.83
CA LEU A 107 6.73 6.78 -1.86
C LEU A 107 5.80 7.25 -3.00
N PRO A 108 4.94 8.27 -2.78
CA PRO A 108 3.94 8.66 -3.76
C PRO A 108 4.61 8.77 -5.11
N GLN A 109 4.17 7.98 -6.10
CA GLN A 109 4.88 7.80 -7.37
C GLN A 109 5.42 9.15 -7.81
N CYS A 110 6.75 9.25 -7.91
CA CYS A 110 7.46 10.51 -8.09
C CYS A 110 7.22 11.04 -9.50
N THR A 111 6.00 11.51 -9.68
CA THR A 111 5.48 12.19 -10.85
C THR A 111 6.01 13.59 -10.67
N GLY A 112 7.27 13.79 -11.04
CA GLY A 112 8.01 15.02 -10.79
C GLY A 112 7.28 16.20 -11.40
N ASP A 113 6.54 16.95 -10.58
CA ASP A 113 5.89 18.18 -11.01
C ASP A 113 6.98 19.17 -11.40
N THR A 114 7.08 19.43 -12.70
CA THR A 114 8.09 20.34 -13.25
C THR A 114 7.65 21.77 -13.02
N LEU A 115 8.08 22.35 -11.90
CA LEU A 115 7.78 23.73 -11.56
C LEU A 115 8.67 24.69 -12.38
N MET A 116 8.15 25.14 -13.53
CA MET A 116 8.78 26.24 -14.28
C MET A 116 8.61 27.56 -13.55
N VAL A 117 9.71 28.09 -13.01
CA VAL A 117 9.73 29.32 -12.21
C VAL A 117 10.01 30.53 -13.12
N THR A 118 8.97 31.25 -13.52
CA THR A 118 9.09 32.54 -14.22
C THR A 118 8.97 33.71 -13.24
N GLY A 119 9.82 33.78 -12.22
CA GLY A 119 9.79 34.83 -11.20
C GLY A 119 10.53 34.49 -9.90
N THR A 120 10.25 35.24 -8.84
CA THR A 120 10.84 35.01 -7.50
C THR A 120 10.00 34.00 -6.72
N ILE A 121 10.64 32.95 -6.19
CA ILE A 121 10.01 32.04 -5.22
C ILE A 121 10.03 32.69 -3.84
N ILE A 122 8.92 32.67 -3.11
CA ILE A 122 8.82 33.16 -1.73
C ILE A 122 7.99 32.13 -0.95
N ASP A 123 8.55 31.59 0.14
CA ASP A 123 7.88 30.71 1.11
C ASP A 123 7.15 29.50 0.50
N SER A 124 7.90 28.55 -0.08
CA SER A 124 7.38 27.31 -0.66
C SER A 124 8.01 26.06 -0.05
N THR A 125 7.19 25.16 0.51
CA THR A 125 7.60 23.80 0.85
C THR A 125 7.62 22.94 -0.40
N LEU A 126 8.79 22.39 -0.74
CA LEU A 126 8.97 21.47 -1.88
C LEU A 126 9.24 20.06 -1.36
N HIS A 127 8.67 19.06 -2.04
CA HIS A 127 8.79 17.66 -1.65
C HIS A 127 9.94 16.96 -2.38
N ALA A 128 10.33 15.78 -1.91
CA ALA A 128 11.34 14.96 -2.59
C ALA A 128 10.96 14.74 -4.07
N GLU A 129 11.97 14.74 -4.95
CA GLU A 129 11.84 14.67 -6.42
C GLU A 129 11.15 15.85 -7.12
N THR A 130 11.03 17.02 -6.47
CA THR A 130 10.67 18.27 -7.18
C THR A 130 11.84 18.76 -8.04
N MET A 131 11.67 18.82 -9.37
CA MET A 131 12.67 19.37 -10.28
C MET A 131 12.60 20.91 -10.33
N LEU A 132 13.62 21.57 -9.79
CA LEU A 132 13.75 23.03 -9.76
C LEU A 132 14.54 23.55 -10.98
N SER A 133 13.85 24.01 -12.02
CA SER A 133 14.46 24.86 -13.04
C SER A 133 14.51 26.30 -12.54
N ALA A 134 15.67 26.74 -12.08
CA ALA A 134 15.90 28.08 -11.51
C ALA A 134 17.21 28.69 -12.03
N GLU A 135 17.40 29.98 -11.76
CA GLU A 135 18.54 30.75 -12.21
C GLU A 135 19.65 30.83 -11.13
N ALA A 136 20.77 30.11 -11.32
CA ALA A 136 21.78 29.65 -10.33
C ALA A 136 22.51 30.70 -9.41
N THR A 137 23.79 30.67 -9.04
CA THR A 137 25.03 30.48 -9.81
C THR A 137 25.90 29.37 -9.19
N MET A 138 26.58 28.58 -10.03
CA MET A 138 27.47 27.50 -9.56
C MET A 138 28.83 27.56 -10.26
N LEU A 139 29.90 27.83 -9.50
CA LEU A 139 31.29 27.81 -9.97
C LEU A 139 31.89 26.39 -9.94
N GLY A 140 31.15 25.44 -10.52
CA GLY A 140 31.51 24.02 -10.63
C GLY A 140 31.24 23.20 -9.36
N GLY A 141 30.37 22.20 -9.46
CA GLY A 141 30.14 21.20 -8.41
C GLY A 141 28.70 20.67 -8.39
N SER A 142 28.55 19.38 -8.08
CA SER A 142 27.27 18.77 -7.71
C SER A 142 27.16 18.73 -6.18
N ASN A 143 26.15 19.39 -5.61
CA ASN A 143 25.89 19.35 -4.17
C ASN A 143 24.65 18.49 -3.90
N SER A 144 24.86 17.31 -3.29
CA SER A 144 23.77 16.50 -2.75
C SER A 144 23.42 16.97 -1.34
N PHE A 145 22.13 17.24 -1.09
CA PHE A 145 21.63 17.59 0.23
C PHE A 145 20.77 16.44 0.76
N LYS A 146 20.78 16.22 2.08
CA LYS A 146 19.97 15.15 2.70
C LYS A 146 18.56 15.64 3.00
N ALA A 147 17.57 14.75 2.90
CA ALA A 147 16.21 15.02 3.35
C ALA A 147 16.16 15.52 4.82
N GLY A 148 15.19 16.39 5.10
CA GLY A 148 15.05 17.08 6.40
C GLY A 148 15.85 18.39 6.51
N ASN A 149 16.61 18.79 5.50
CA ASN A 149 17.23 20.12 5.42
C ASN A 149 16.40 21.07 4.53
N THR A 150 16.38 22.36 4.88
CA THR A 150 15.78 23.41 4.05
C THR A 150 16.82 23.99 3.11
N ILE A 151 16.47 24.20 1.84
CA ILE A 151 17.28 24.95 0.88
C ILE A 151 16.66 26.35 0.75
N GLU A 152 17.38 27.36 1.23
CA GLU A 152 16.97 28.77 1.16
C GLU A 152 17.83 29.50 0.11
N LEU A 153 17.18 29.98 -0.96
CA LEU A 153 17.83 30.79 -1.99
C LEU A 153 17.73 32.27 -1.60
N LEU A 154 18.84 32.82 -1.11
CA LEU A 154 18.90 34.20 -0.62
C LEU A 154 18.81 35.23 -1.78
N PRO A 155 18.33 36.46 -1.53
CA PRO A 155 18.29 37.51 -2.55
C PRO A 155 19.68 37.78 -3.17
N GLY A 156 19.77 37.70 -4.50
CA GLY A 156 21.03 37.83 -5.26
C GLY A 156 21.54 36.55 -5.94
N PHE A 157 20.72 35.50 -6.01
CA PHE A 157 20.93 34.28 -6.78
C PHE A 157 20.64 34.53 -8.29
N GLU A 158 21.57 34.19 -9.20
CA GLU A 158 21.56 34.52 -10.65
C GLU A 158 22.20 33.45 -11.58
N VAL A 159 21.73 33.29 -12.82
CA VAL A 159 22.24 32.26 -13.75
C VAL A 159 23.35 32.71 -14.70
N GLN A 160 24.03 31.70 -15.25
CA GLN A 160 24.66 31.77 -16.57
C GLN A 160 23.71 31.15 -17.60
N VAL A 161 23.14 31.95 -18.50
CA VAL A 161 22.18 31.49 -19.52
C VAL A 161 22.72 30.25 -20.26
N GLY A 162 22.00 29.13 -20.18
CA GLY A 162 22.38 27.85 -20.79
C GLY A 162 23.08 26.84 -19.88
N THR A 163 23.21 27.11 -18.56
CA THR A 163 23.66 26.10 -17.58
C THR A 163 22.49 25.45 -16.84
N GLU A 164 22.61 24.16 -16.53
CA GLU A 164 21.65 23.39 -15.74
C GLU A 164 22.04 23.39 -14.24
N LEU A 165 21.08 23.62 -13.36
CA LEU A 165 21.25 23.57 -11.91
C LEU A 165 20.61 22.27 -11.37
N ASN A 166 21.45 21.30 -11.05
CA ASN A 166 21.01 20.03 -10.46
C ASN A 166 21.04 20.12 -8.94
N ILE A 167 19.85 20.14 -8.31
CA ILE A 167 19.65 20.03 -6.86
C ILE A 167 19.01 18.68 -6.58
N GLU A 168 19.76 17.81 -5.90
CA GLU A 168 19.31 16.48 -5.50
C GLU A 168 19.11 16.46 -3.98
N ILE A 169 17.90 16.14 -3.54
CA ILE A 169 17.58 15.87 -2.14
C ILE A 169 17.53 14.36 -1.97
N ASP A 170 18.64 13.77 -1.54
CA ASP A 170 18.74 12.34 -1.25
C ASP A 170 17.82 12.02 -0.06
N VAL A 171 17.16 10.87 -0.13
CA VAL A 171 16.23 10.41 0.92
C VAL A 171 16.97 10.21 2.24
N CYS A 172 16.25 10.27 3.36
CA CYS A 172 16.80 9.78 4.62
C CYS A 172 17.09 8.28 4.45
N GLN A 173 18.36 7.90 4.33
CA GLN A 173 18.72 6.48 4.31
C GLN A 173 18.24 5.79 5.60
N GLY A 174 17.39 4.79 5.40
CA GLY A 174 16.75 3.96 6.41
C GLY A 174 15.73 3.06 5.70
N ASN A 175 15.96 1.77 5.45
CA ASN A 175 16.98 0.88 6.02
C ASN A 175 17.61 -0.07 4.98
N ASN A 176 18.94 -0.21 5.06
CA ASN A 176 19.67 -1.47 5.02
C ASN A 176 21.04 -1.26 5.69
#